data_AF-D4XCM0-F1
#
_entry.id   AF-D4XCM0-F1
#
_cell.length_a   1.000
_cell.length_b   1.000
_cell.length_c   1.000
_cell.angle_alpha   90.00
_cell.angle_beta   90.00
_cell.angle_gamma   90.00
#
_symmetry.space_group_name_H-M   'P 1'
#
loop_
_entity.id
_entity.type
_entity.pdbx_description
1 polymer ?
#
loop_
_entity_poly.entity_id
_entity_poly.type
_entity_poly.pdbx_seq_one_letter_code
_entity_poly.pdbx_strand_id
1 'polypeptide(L)'
;MGEHSLETPRQLFERLQARLETERGRLDQWQAIEAEYQRKYTEGLAPLETKLHELRMKLVLCFDHAYKNMGLSKAEREFVSELVTEFSAELLLLDAKGELPAGCDAARLKTLYKKHSGLDYDEASADETEDAKAELIEALELDPDTDLSTFTPTQLLRIIQDQFEDEEAEDLLAMARAALRNTTPNAAAWQAMQDEETARRQQGTPDLTPVADVPDAGLPQANATLQAQLDEVLHLASYAEEGFKLRYDLDPFASFDPETVLEELDADIVDIQEYISELEHEVMQFSDEGQLKAWLKAMRREVAAIERREGRD
;
A
#
# COMPACT_ATOMS: atom_id res chain seq x y z
N MET A 1 -8.95 -38.49 22.40
CA MET A 1 -9.30 -37.79 23.65
C MET A 1 -9.48 -36.35 23.25
N GLY A 2 -10.73 -35.89 23.14
CA GLY A 2 -11.03 -34.57 22.60
C GLY A 2 -10.55 -33.49 23.54
N GLU A 3 -9.72 -32.58 23.03
CA GLU A 3 -9.48 -31.28 23.64
C GLU A 3 -10.81 -30.51 23.61
N HIS A 4 -11.62 -30.72 24.63
CA HIS A 4 -12.79 -29.88 24.87
C HIS A 4 -12.26 -28.53 25.36
N SER A 5 -12.60 -27.47 24.62
CA SER A 5 -12.33 -26.07 24.96
C SER A 5 -12.48 -25.82 26.47
N LEU A 6 -11.41 -25.31 27.10
CA LEU A 6 -11.32 -25.05 28.55
C LEU A 6 -12.18 -23.86 29.02
N GLU A 7 -12.88 -23.19 28.09
CA GLU A 7 -13.64 -21.97 28.35
C GLU A 7 -15.11 -22.29 28.73
N THR A 8 -15.56 -21.83 29.89
CA THR A 8 -16.97 -21.92 30.29
C THR A 8 -17.83 -20.95 29.47
N PRO A 9 -19.15 -21.19 29.30
CA PRO A 9 -20.03 -20.26 28.57
C PRO A 9 -20.00 -18.82 29.08
N ARG A 10 -19.77 -18.63 30.39
CA ARG A 10 -19.66 -17.31 31.02
C ARG A 10 -18.33 -16.64 30.69
N GLN A 11 -17.23 -17.38 30.72
CA GLN A 11 -15.92 -16.86 30.30
C GLN A 11 -15.93 -16.44 28.83
N LEU A 12 -16.56 -17.24 27.95
CA LEU A 12 -16.74 -16.89 26.54
C LEU A 12 -17.55 -15.59 26.39
N PHE A 13 -18.64 -15.44 27.14
CA PHE A 13 -19.45 -14.22 27.15
C PHE A 13 -18.62 -12.99 27.51
N GLU A 14 -17.88 -13.05 28.63
CA GLU A 14 -17.05 -11.94 29.12
C GLU A 14 -15.92 -11.59 28.14
N ARG A 15 -15.28 -12.60 27.53
CA ARG A 15 -14.25 -12.40 26.51
C ARG A 15 -14.80 -11.75 25.24
N LEU A 16 -15.95 -12.23 24.73
CA LEU A 16 -16.58 -11.66 23.54
C LEU A 16 -17.02 -10.22 23.79
N GLN A 17 -17.58 -9.93 24.97
CA GLN A 17 -17.99 -8.58 25.33
C GLN A 17 -16.79 -7.63 25.41
N ALA A 18 -15.70 -8.04 26.06
CA ALA A 18 -14.47 -7.25 26.13
C ALA A 18 -13.88 -7.00 24.74
N ARG A 19 -13.80 -8.03 23.87
CA ARG A 19 -13.29 -7.87 22.51
C ARG A 19 -14.17 -6.95 21.67
N LEU A 20 -15.50 -7.08 21.78
CA LEU A 20 -16.44 -6.22 21.09
C LEU A 20 -16.30 -4.75 21.51
N GLU A 21 -16.11 -4.48 22.80
CA GLU A 21 -15.85 -3.13 23.31
C GLU A 21 -14.55 -2.55 22.75
N THR A 22 -13.47 -3.34 22.69
CA THR A 22 -12.21 -2.93 22.06
C THR A 22 -12.38 -2.58 20.58
N GLU A 23 -13.00 -3.48 19.79
CA GLU A 23 -13.16 -3.25 18.34
C GLU A 23 -14.12 -2.10 18.03
N ARG A 24 -15.14 -1.87 18.86
CA ARG A 24 -16.00 -0.68 18.76
C ARG A 24 -15.20 0.60 18.99
N GLY A 25 -14.33 0.62 20.00
CA GLY A 25 -13.42 1.74 20.24
C GLY A 25 -12.53 2.01 19.04
N ARG A 26 -11.93 0.97 18.44
CA ARG A 26 -11.10 1.10 17.24
C ARG A 26 -11.89 1.64 16.04
N LEU A 27 -13.11 1.16 15.82
CA LEU A 27 -13.99 1.67 14.76
C LEU A 27 -14.36 3.15 14.97
N ASP A 28 -14.68 3.54 16.21
CA ASP A 28 -14.99 4.93 16.55
C ASP A 28 -13.77 5.85 16.33
N GLN A 29 -12.56 5.37 16.64
CA GLN A 29 -11.31 6.09 16.37
C GLN A 29 -11.13 6.37 14.88
N TRP A 30 -11.26 5.35 14.02
CA TRP A 30 -11.20 5.52 12.56
C TRP A 30 -12.18 6.58 12.05
N GLN A 31 -13.42 6.56 12.56
CA GLN A 31 -14.43 7.56 12.19
C GLN A 31 -14.08 8.97 12.68
N ALA A 32 -13.45 9.09 13.85
CA ALA A 32 -13.10 10.37 14.44
C ALA A 32 -11.91 11.04 13.74
N ILE A 33 -10.90 10.28 13.35
CA ILE A 33 -9.68 10.83 12.73
C ILE A 33 -9.87 11.25 11.27
N GLU A 34 -10.87 10.67 10.60
CA GLU A 34 -11.06 10.78 9.15
C GLU A 34 -11.03 12.23 8.65
N ALA A 35 -11.86 13.09 9.26
CA ALA A 35 -11.99 14.47 8.83
C ALA A 35 -10.71 15.29 9.06
N GLU A 36 -9.97 15.00 10.13
CA GLU A 36 -8.72 15.67 10.44
C GLU A 36 -7.60 15.21 9.50
N TYR A 37 -7.49 13.90 9.27
CA TYR A 37 -6.53 13.33 8.35
C TYR A 37 -6.75 13.86 6.94
N GLN A 38 -8.00 13.83 6.44
CA GLN A 38 -8.34 14.36 5.12
C GLN A 38 -7.87 15.81 4.93
N ARG A 39 -8.13 16.66 5.94
CA ARG A 39 -7.74 18.07 5.91
C ARG A 39 -6.22 18.20 5.88
N LYS A 40 -5.50 17.51 6.77
CA LYS A 40 -4.03 17.54 6.81
C LYS A 40 -3.40 17.02 5.53
N TYR A 41 -3.89 15.90 5.00
CA TYR A 41 -3.44 15.31 3.75
C TYR A 41 -3.63 16.31 2.58
N THR A 42 -4.84 16.86 2.44
CA THR A 42 -5.18 17.78 1.33
C THR A 42 -4.40 19.11 1.41
N GLU A 43 -4.24 19.66 2.60
CA GLU A 43 -3.56 20.95 2.81
C GLU A 43 -2.03 20.84 2.88
N GLY A 44 -1.53 19.68 3.30
CA GLY A 44 -0.12 19.44 3.60
C GLY A 44 0.56 18.50 2.62
N LEU A 45 0.20 17.21 2.64
CA LEU A 45 0.92 16.16 1.92
C LEU A 45 0.67 16.18 0.40
N ALA A 46 -0.58 16.25 -0.04
CA ALA A 46 -0.93 16.13 -1.47
C ALA A 46 -0.23 17.15 -2.39
N PRO A 47 -0.08 18.45 -2.01
CA PRO A 47 0.71 19.40 -2.79
C PRO A 47 2.20 19.04 -2.87
N LEU A 48 2.75 18.42 -1.81
CA LEU A 48 4.14 17.97 -1.77
C LEU A 48 4.34 16.74 -2.66
N GLU A 49 3.42 15.77 -2.63
CA GLU A 49 3.44 14.61 -3.54
C GLU A 49 3.42 15.06 -5.01
N THR A 50 2.51 15.98 -5.35
CA THR A 50 2.45 16.60 -6.68
C THR A 50 3.80 17.18 -7.07
N LYS A 51 4.40 17.96 -6.16
CA LYS A 51 5.69 18.61 -6.38
C LYS A 51 6.82 17.60 -6.55
N LEU A 52 6.82 16.53 -5.75
CA LEU A 52 7.80 15.44 -5.82
C LEU A 52 7.72 14.73 -7.17
N HIS A 53 6.52 14.38 -7.64
CA HIS A 53 6.33 13.73 -8.93
C HIS A 53 6.74 14.63 -10.11
N GLU A 54 6.50 15.95 -10.03
CA GLU A 54 7.04 16.90 -11.00
C GLU A 54 8.58 16.93 -11.00
N LEU A 55 9.22 16.77 -9.84
CA LEU A 55 10.68 16.66 -9.73
C LEU A 55 11.20 15.34 -10.28
N ARG A 56 10.52 14.21 -10.01
CA ARG A 56 10.84 12.90 -10.62
C ARG A 56 10.76 12.97 -12.14
N MET A 57 9.75 13.64 -12.70
CA MET A 57 9.69 13.86 -14.14
C MET A 57 10.89 14.69 -14.64
N LYS A 58 11.31 15.74 -13.93
CA LYS A 58 12.51 16.50 -14.30
C LYS A 58 13.78 15.63 -14.25
N LEU A 59 13.91 14.76 -13.24
CA LEU A 59 15.02 13.82 -13.13
C LEU A 59 15.09 12.88 -14.34
N VAL A 60 13.96 12.26 -14.71
CA VAL A 60 13.85 11.42 -15.91
C VAL A 60 14.36 12.16 -17.15
N LEU A 61 13.99 13.43 -17.33
CA LEU A 61 14.47 14.25 -18.45
C LEU A 61 15.95 14.60 -18.37
N CYS A 62 16.45 14.94 -17.18
CA CYS A 62 17.87 15.22 -16.93
C CYS A 62 18.73 14.00 -17.23
N PHE A 63 18.30 12.82 -16.80
CA PHE A 63 18.97 11.55 -17.03
C PHE A 63 18.96 11.13 -18.51
N ASP A 64 17.84 11.24 -19.23
CA ASP A 64 17.82 11.01 -20.69
C ASP A 64 18.77 11.97 -21.43
N HIS A 65 18.81 13.24 -21.01
CA HIS A 65 19.73 14.22 -21.58
C HIS A 65 21.19 13.83 -21.32
N ALA A 66 21.53 13.48 -20.08
CA ALA A 66 22.87 13.10 -19.67
C ALA A 66 23.37 11.85 -20.41
N TYR A 67 22.49 10.85 -20.54
CA TYR A 67 22.75 9.63 -21.30
C TYR A 67 23.25 9.94 -22.73
N LYS A 68 22.63 10.93 -23.38
CA LYS A 68 22.96 11.34 -24.76
C LYS A 68 24.16 12.28 -24.84
N ASN A 69 24.29 13.22 -23.89
CA ASN A 69 25.08 14.43 -24.11
C ASN A 69 26.23 14.65 -23.11
N MET A 70 26.31 13.93 -21.99
CA MET A 70 27.22 14.26 -20.87
C MET A 70 28.41 13.30 -20.69
N GLY A 71 29.01 12.82 -21.79
CA GLY A 71 30.29 12.10 -21.74
C GLY A 71 30.35 10.92 -20.77
N LEU A 72 29.21 10.30 -20.42
CA LEU A 72 29.11 9.25 -19.42
C LEU A 72 29.83 7.97 -19.87
N SER A 73 30.49 7.30 -18.93
CA SER A 73 31.03 5.96 -19.13
C SER A 73 29.92 4.92 -19.34
N LYS A 74 30.29 3.71 -19.78
CA LYS A 74 29.32 2.63 -20.00
C LYS A 74 28.51 2.31 -18.74
N ALA A 75 29.19 2.15 -17.60
CA ALA A 75 28.54 1.83 -16.33
C ALA A 75 27.67 2.98 -15.80
N GLU A 76 28.08 4.24 -16.02
CA GLU A 76 27.23 5.40 -15.68
C GLU A 76 25.99 5.47 -16.57
N ARG A 77 26.10 5.15 -17.87
CA ARG A 77 24.95 5.11 -18.78
C ARG A 77 23.96 4.00 -18.44
N GLU A 78 24.46 2.84 -18.03
CA GLU A 78 23.65 1.70 -17.59
C GLU A 78 22.84 2.09 -16.35
N PHE A 79 23.51 2.63 -15.32
CA PHE A 79 22.85 3.11 -14.11
C PHE A 79 21.84 4.24 -14.39
N VAL A 80 22.17 5.19 -15.27
CA VAL A 80 21.24 6.24 -15.70
C VAL A 80 20.03 5.66 -16.43
N SER A 81 20.20 4.60 -17.23
CA SER A 81 19.07 3.92 -17.87
C SER A 81 18.17 3.21 -16.86
N GLU A 82 18.74 2.59 -15.83
CA GLU A 82 17.99 1.98 -14.72
C GLU A 82 17.13 3.04 -14.03
N LEU A 83 17.73 4.16 -13.61
CA LEU A 83 16.99 5.27 -12.97
C LEU A 83 15.89 5.86 -13.85
N VAL A 84 16.13 6.01 -15.17
CA VAL A 84 15.07 6.48 -16.09
C VAL A 84 13.93 5.47 -16.16
N THR A 85 14.26 4.18 -16.18
CA THR A 85 13.26 3.10 -16.27
C THR A 85 12.41 3.07 -15.02
N GLU A 86 13.04 3.06 -13.85
CA GLU A 86 12.39 3.02 -12.53
C GLU A 86 11.47 4.23 -12.31
N PHE A 87 12.00 5.46 -12.39
CA PHE A 87 11.18 6.66 -12.19
C PHE A 87 10.10 6.82 -13.25
N SER A 88 10.31 6.33 -14.48
CA SER A 88 9.25 6.33 -15.49
C SER A 88 8.15 5.33 -15.13
N ALA A 89 8.50 4.14 -14.63
CA ALA A 89 7.53 3.12 -14.22
C ALA A 89 6.66 3.61 -13.05
N GLU A 90 7.26 4.24 -12.04
CA GLU A 90 6.53 4.83 -10.90
C GLU A 90 5.54 5.91 -11.36
N LEU A 91 5.96 6.84 -12.23
CA LEU A 91 5.08 7.88 -12.73
C LEU A 91 3.97 7.31 -13.62
N LEU A 92 4.26 6.26 -14.41
CA LEU A 92 3.26 5.59 -15.24
C LEU A 92 2.24 4.80 -14.40
N LEU A 93 2.63 4.32 -13.22
CA LEU A 93 1.69 3.72 -12.27
C LEU A 93 0.68 4.76 -11.77
N LEU A 94 1.12 5.99 -11.49
CA LEU A 94 0.22 7.10 -11.14
C LEU A 94 -0.71 7.47 -12.30
N ASP A 95 -0.22 7.44 -13.54
CA ASP A 95 -1.04 7.66 -14.74
C ASP A 95 -2.17 6.64 -14.85
N ALA A 96 -1.88 5.36 -14.57
CA ALA A 96 -2.90 4.31 -14.56
C ALA A 96 -4.03 4.63 -13.56
N LYS A 97 -3.69 5.17 -12.39
CA LYS A 97 -4.67 5.63 -11.38
C LYS A 97 -5.30 6.98 -11.70
N GLY A 98 -4.87 7.69 -12.74
CA GLY A 98 -5.34 9.03 -13.07
C GLY A 98 -4.83 10.12 -12.12
N GLU A 99 -3.74 9.86 -11.40
CA GLU A 99 -3.14 10.71 -10.38
C GLU A 99 -1.85 11.39 -10.86
N LEU A 100 -1.45 11.15 -12.11
CA LEU A 100 -0.29 11.80 -12.72
C LEU A 100 -0.47 13.34 -12.75
N PRO A 101 0.48 14.13 -12.21
CA PRO A 101 0.40 15.58 -12.26
C PRO A 101 0.29 16.12 -13.68
N ALA A 102 -0.47 17.20 -13.87
CA ALA A 102 -0.70 17.81 -15.19
C ALA A 102 0.58 18.27 -15.92
N GLY A 103 1.68 18.47 -15.20
CA GLY A 103 3.00 18.80 -15.76
C GLY A 103 3.76 17.59 -16.35
N CYS A 104 3.26 16.37 -16.15
CA CYS A 104 3.90 15.14 -16.57
C CYS A 104 3.19 14.54 -17.79
N ASP A 105 3.96 14.11 -18.79
CA ASP A 105 3.44 13.57 -20.04
C ASP A 105 3.64 12.06 -20.08
N ALA A 106 2.55 11.31 -19.90
CA ALA A 106 2.55 9.85 -19.90
C ALA A 106 3.07 9.24 -21.21
N ALA A 107 2.71 9.81 -22.37
CA ALA A 107 3.18 9.30 -23.66
C ALA A 107 4.69 9.47 -23.81
N ARG A 108 5.23 10.58 -23.29
CA ARG A 108 6.67 10.80 -23.21
C ARG A 108 7.34 9.83 -22.24
N LEU A 109 6.76 9.57 -21.08
CA LEU A 109 7.27 8.60 -20.11
C LEU A 109 7.34 7.20 -20.73
N LYS A 110 6.29 6.71 -21.39
CA LYS A 110 6.30 5.41 -22.10
C LYS A 110 7.40 5.34 -23.16
N THR A 111 7.62 6.45 -23.89
CA THR A 111 8.69 6.54 -24.88
C THR A 111 10.09 6.44 -24.24
N LEU A 112 10.29 7.10 -23.11
CA LEU A 112 11.57 7.08 -22.38
C LEU A 112 11.80 5.73 -21.71
N TYR A 113 10.79 5.15 -21.06
CA TYR A 113 10.81 3.79 -20.54
C TYR A 113 11.26 2.81 -21.62
N LYS A 114 10.53 2.76 -22.75
CA LYS A 114 10.86 1.86 -23.88
C LYS A 114 12.26 2.07 -24.43
N LYS A 115 12.74 3.30 -24.45
CA LYS A 115 14.09 3.62 -24.91
C LYS A 115 15.18 3.08 -23.97
N HIS A 116 14.94 3.08 -22.66
CA HIS A 116 15.95 2.73 -21.66
C HIS A 116 15.85 1.26 -21.18
N SER A 117 14.65 0.70 -21.07
CA SER A 117 14.41 -0.71 -20.74
C SER A 117 14.43 -1.63 -21.95
N GLY A 118 14.04 -1.11 -23.13
CA GLY A 118 13.79 -1.91 -24.33
C GLY A 118 12.43 -2.60 -24.36
N LEU A 119 11.61 -2.45 -23.31
CA LEU A 119 10.30 -3.09 -23.16
C LEU A 119 9.16 -2.08 -23.35
N ASP A 120 8.01 -2.55 -23.80
CA ASP A 120 6.78 -1.76 -23.75
C ASP A 120 6.24 -1.76 -22.32
N TYR A 121 5.88 -0.60 -21.76
CA TYR A 121 5.48 -0.51 -20.36
C TYR A 121 4.17 -1.25 -20.09
N ASP A 122 3.19 -1.10 -20.99
CA ASP A 122 1.86 -1.67 -20.76
C ASP A 122 1.91 -3.21 -20.81
N GLU A 123 2.73 -3.76 -21.71
CA GLU A 123 3.00 -5.21 -21.79
C GLU A 123 3.80 -5.68 -20.56
N ALA A 124 4.93 -5.01 -20.24
CA ALA A 124 5.77 -5.39 -19.11
C ALA A 124 5.01 -5.35 -17.77
N SER A 125 4.18 -4.33 -17.54
CA SER A 125 3.39 -4.24 -16.31
C SER A 125 2.29 -5.29 -16.25
N ALA A 126 1.72 -5.69 -17.39
CA ALA A 126 0.69 -6.73 -17.43
C ALA A 126 1.32 -8.10 -17.12
N ASP A 127 2.44 -8.40 -17.76
CA ASP A 127 3.21 -9.64 -17.55
C ASP A 127 3.66 -9.75 -16.08
N GLU A 128 4.25 -8.68 -15.52
CA GLU A 128 4.68 -8.65 -14.11
C GLU A 128 3.51 -8.92 -13.15
N THR A 129 2.33 -8.37 -13.44
CA THR A 129 1.13 -8.60 -12.62
C THR A 129 0.62 -10.03 -12.75
N GLU A 130 0.66 -10.61 -13.95
CA GLU A 130 0.23 -11.99 -14.21
C GLU A 130 1.19 -13.01 -13.57
N ASP A 131 2.49 -12.80 -13.73
CA ASP A 131 3.54 -13.61 -13.13
C ASP A 131 3.45 -13.59 -11.61
N ALA A 132 3.33 -12.39 -11.00
CA ALA A 132 3.18 -12.26 -9.55
C ALA A 132 1.92 -12.94 -9.01
N LYS A 133 0.82 -12.95 -9.78
CA LYS A 133 -0.40 -13.69 -9.41
C LYS A 133 -0.15 -15.19 -9.40
N ALA A 134 0.48 -15.72 -10.45
CA ALA A 134 0.77 -17.13 -10.57
C ALA A 134 1.72 -17.62 -9.46
N GLU A 135 2.79 -16.87 -9.21
CA GLU A 135 3.77 -17.17 -8.15
C GLU A 135 3.12 -17.11 -6.76
N LEU A 136 2.30 -16.09 -6.48
CA LEU A 136 1.60 -15.99 -5.20
C LEU A 136 0.61 -17.14 -4.98
N ILE A 137 -0.17 -17.52 -6.00
CA ILE A 137 -1.09 -18.66 -5.92
C ILE A 137 -0.34 -19.95 -5.61
N GLU A 138 0.80 -20.18 -6.25
CA GLU A 138 1.65 -21.34 -6.00
C GLU A 138 2.23 -21.31 -4.57
N ALA A 139 2.80 -20.18 -4.16
CA ALA A 139 3.47 -20.06 -2.87
C ALA A 139 2.51 -20.15 -1.67
N LEU A 140 1.26 -19.70 -1.84
CA LEU A 140 0.19 -19.86 -0.85
C LEU A 140 -0.53 -21.21 -0.93
N GLU A 141 -0.09 -22.13 -1.79
CA GLU A 141 -0.71 -23.44 -2.04
C GLU A 141 -2.22 -23.35 -2.38
N LEU A 142 -2.61 -22.29 -3.08
CA LEU A 142 -4.00 -22.07 -3.51
C LEU A 142 -4.31 -22.89 -4.78
N ASP A 143 -5.60 -23.04 -5.10
CA ASP A 143 -6.00 -23.67 -6.36
C ASP A 143 -5.51 -22.81 -7.55
N PRO A 144 -4.93 -23.39 -8.62
CA PRO A 144 -4.42 -22.62 -9.76
C PRO A 144 -5.45 -21.69 -10.42
N ASP A 145 -6.74 -22.02 -10.33
CA ASP A 145 -7.84 -21.21 -10.86
C ASP A 145 -8.39 -20.20 -9.82
N THR A 146 -7.68 -19.99 -8.70
CA THR A 146 -8.09 -19.05 -7.64
C THR A 146 -8.10 -17.62 -8.16
N ASP A 147 -9.26 -16.98 -8.09
CA ASP A 147 -9.39 -15.56 -8.35
C ASP A 147 -8.95 -14.75 -7.11
N LEU A 148 -7.72 -14.22 -7.15
CA LEU A 148 -7.16 -13.40 -6.07
C LEU A 148 -7.98 -12.14 -5.77
N SER A 149 -8.82 -11.66 -6.71
CA SER A 149 -9.71 -10.52 -6.44
C SER A 149 -10.83 -10.83 -5.45
N THR A 150 -11.03 -12.11 -5.11
CA THR A 150 -11.99 -12.52 -4.07
C THR A 150 -11.48 -12.29 -2.65
N PHE A 151 -10.18 -12.01 -2.49
CA PHE A 151 -9.59 -11.67 -1.20
C PHE A 151 -9.41 -10.17 -1.07
N THR A 152 -9.68 -9.62 0.12
CA THR A 152 -9.20 -8.26 0.43
C THR A 152 -7.71 -8.30 0.74
N PRO A 153 -6.98 -7.18 0.54
CA PRO A 153 -5.57 -7.12 0.92
C PRO A 153 -5.32 -7.44 2.40
N THR A 154 -6.22 -7.02 3.30
CA THR A 154 -6.17 -7.34 4.74
C THR A 154 -6.31 -8.84 5.00
N GLN A 155 -7.15 -9.54 4.22
CA GLN A 155 -7.30 -10.98 4.34
C GLN A 155 -6.02 -11.71 3.89
N LEU A 156 -5.43 -11.30 2.76
CA LEU A 156 -4.17 -11.87 2.29
C LEU A 156 -3.01 -11.56 3.23
N LEU A 157 -2.91 -10.33 3.73
CA LEU A 157 -1.95 -9.93 4.76
C LEU A 157 -1.99 -10.90 5.94
N ARG A 158 -3.20 -11.15 6.47
CA ARG A 158 -3.38 -12.05 7.60
C ARG A 158 -3.01 -13.49 7.26
N ILE A 159 -3.42 -13.99 6.09
CA ILE A 159 -3.06 -15.34 5.63
C ILE A 159 -1.54 -15.50 5.59
N ILE A 160 -0.83 -14.51 5.04
CA ILE A 160 0.63 -14.53 4.92
C ILE A 160 1.28 -14.47 6.32
N GLN A 161 0.91 -13.50 7.16
CA GLN A 161 1.49 -13.32 8.49
C GLN A 161 1.20 -14.49 9.45
N ASP A 162 0.04 -15.14 9.33
CA ASP A 162 -0.32 -16.26 10.21
C ASP A 162 0.40 -17.57 9.83
N GLN A 163 0.91 -17.70 8.59
CA GLN A 163 1.40 -18.96 8.04
C GLN A 163 2.91 -19.00 7.73
N PHE A 164 3.53 -17.85 7.52
CA PHE A 164 4.92 -17.75 7.04
C PHE A 164 5.81 -17.01 8.05
N GLU A 165 7.11 -17.29 8.01
CA GLU A 165 8.10 -16.57 8.83
C GLU A 165 8.36 -15.16 8.27
N ASP A 166 8.90 -14.24 9.06
CA ASP A 166 8.99 -12.82 8.71
C ASP A 166 9.65 -12.55 7.34
N GLU A 167 10.77 -13.24 7.01
CA GLU A 167 11.48 -13.08 5.73
C GLU A 167 10.62 -13.59 4.54
N GLU A 168 10.04 -14.78 4.67
CA GLU A 168 9.16 -15.35 3.63
C GLU A 168 7.87 -14.51 3.48
N ALA A 169 7.35 -13.99 4.58
CA ALA A 169 6.18 -13.12 4.59
C ALA A 169 6.46 -11.81 3.83
N GLU A 170 7.63 -11.20 4.01
CA GLU A 170 8.01 -9.99 3.28
C GLU A 170 8.04 -10.22 1.75
N ASP A 171 8.64 -11.31 1.31
CA ASP A 171 8.66 -11.70 -0.12
C ASP A 171 7.25 -11.95 -0.66
N LEU A 172 6.42 -12.69 0.07
CA LEU A 172 5.03 -12.95 -0.30
C LEU A 172 4.19 -11.67 -0.34
N LEU A 173 4.43 -10.72 0.56
CA LEU A 173 3.76 -9.43 0.54
C LEU A 173 4.22 -8.57 -0.64
N ALA A 174 5.49 -8.64 -1.03
CA ALA A 174 5.97 -7.99 -2.26
C ALA A 174 5.26 -8.57 -3.50
N MET A 175 5.16 -9.91 -3.59
CA MET A 175 4.37 -10.59 -4.63
C MET A 175 2.91 -10.18 -4.58
N ALA A 176 2.29 -10.12 -3.40
CA ALA A 176 0.89 -9.73 -3.24
C ALA A 176 0.62 -8.29 -3.68
N ARG A 177 1.54 -7.35 -3.42
CA ARG A 177 1.46 -5.97 -3.93
C ARG A 177 1.51 -5.92 -5.46
N ALA A 178 2.39 -6.71 -6.07
CA ALA A 178 2.46 -6.81 -7.53
C ALA A 178 1.22 -7.48 -8.13
N ALA A 179 0.75 -8.58 -7.53
CA ALA A 179 -0.42 -9.35 -7.97
C ALA A 179 -1.73 -8.56 -7.87
N LEU A 180 -1.89 -7.78 -6.79
CA LEU A 180 -3.07 -6.94 -6.53
C LEU A 180 -2.88 -5.49 -6.99
N ARG A 181 -1.88 -5.22 -7.84
CA ARG A 181 -1.60 -3.86 -8.33
C ARG A 181 -2.88 -3.20 -8.84
N ASN A 182 -3.39 -2.23 -8.09
CA ASN A 182 -4.58 -1.51 -8.45
C ASN A 182 -4.24 -0.45 -9.51
N THR A 183 -4.78 -0.63 -10.71
CA THR A 183 -4.69 0.33 -11.82
C THR A 183 -5.98 1.11 -12.00
N THR A 184 -6.98 0.90 -11.14
CA THR A 184 -8.21 1.70 -11.11
C THR A 184 -7.97 2.93 -10.25
N PRO A 185 -8.48 4.12 -10.66
CA PRO A 185 -8.45 5.30 -9.81
C PRO A 185 -9.02 5.00 -8.42
N ASN A 186 -8.29 5.36 -7.37
CA ASN A 186 -8.63 5.03 -5.99
C ASN A 186 -10.04 5.53 -5.60
N ALA A 187 -10.47 6.69 -6.11
CA ALA A 187 -11.82 7.21 -5.90
C ALA A 187 -12.92 6.29 -6.50
N ALA A 188 -12.65 5.67 -7.65
CA ALA A 188 -13.61 4.75 -8.28
C ALA A 188 -13.64 3.40 -7.56
N ALA A 189 -12.48 2.88 -7.14
CA ALA A 189 -12.40 1.69 -6.30
C ALA A 189 -13.12 1.91 -4.95
N TRP A 190 -12.98 3.09 -4.35
CA TRP A 190 -13.68 3.44 -3.11
C TRP A 190 -15.20 3.50 -3.31
N GLN A 191 -15.66 4.08 -4.41
CA GLN A 191 -17.09 4.08 -4.74
C GLN A 191 -17.65 2.66 -4.90
N ALA A 192 -16.89 1.76 -5.54
CA ALA A 192 -17.29 0.36 -5.67
C ALA A 192 -17.43 -0.33 -4.30
N MET A 193 -16.47 -0.13 -3.39
CA MET A 193 -16.57 -0.64 -2.02
C MET A 193 -17.80 -0.09 -1.28
N GLN A 194 -18.11 1.21 -1.44
CA GLN A 194 -19.30 1.81 -0.86
C GLN A 194 -20.58 1.18 -1.42
N ASP A 195 -20.63 0.94 -2.73
CA ASP A 195 -21.78 0.33 -3.39
C ASP A 195 -21.99 -1.12 -2.91
N GLU A 196 -20.92 -1.89 -2.76
CA GLU A 196 -20.94 -3.25 -2.20
C GLU A 196 -21.43 -3.26 -0.75
N GLU A 197 -20.90 -2.38 0.10
CA GLU A 197 -21.31 -2.27 1.50
C GLU A 197 -22.76 -1.80 1.63
N THR A 198 -23.24 -0.90 0.77
CA THR A 198 -24.66 -0.53 0.75
C THR A 198 -25.56 -1.68 0.30
N ALA A 199 -25.15 -2.48 -0.69
CA ALA A 199 -25.87 -3.66 -1.13
C ALA A 199 -25.93 -4.73 -0.02
N ARG A 200 -24.82 -4.96 0.69
CA ARG A 200 -24.74 -5.83 1.87
C ARG A 200 -25.70 -5.39 2.96
N ARG A 201 -25.74 -4.09 3.28
CA ARG A 201 -26.70 -3.54 4.26
C ARG A 201 -28.17 -3.75 3.87
N GLN A 202 -28.49 -3.72 2.57
CA GLN A 202 -29.85 -4.02 2.10
C GLN A 202 -30.23 -5.50 2.23
N GLN A 203 -29.25 -6.40 2.18
CA GLN A 203 -29.46 -7.83 2.42
C GLN A 203 -29.65 -8.16 3.91
N GLY A 204 -29.25 -7.25 4.80
CA GLY A 204 -29.44 -7.30 6.24
C GLY A 204 -28.11 -7.41 6.98
N THR A 205 -27.99 -6.66 8.08
CA THR A 205 -26.83 -6.66 8.96
C THR A 205 -27.20 -7.12 10.37
N PRO A 206 -26.27 -7.73 11.13
CA PRO A 206 -26.48 -8.09 12.53
C PRO A 206 -26.94 -6.89 13.37
N ASP A 207 -27.83 -7.14 14.33
CA ASP A 207 -28.25 -6.13 15.30
C ASP A 207 -27.11 -5.86 16.29
N LEU A 208 -26.61 -4.62 16.30
CA LEU A 208 -25.52 -4.17 17.16
C LEU A 208 -25.99 -3.66 18.53
N THR A 209 -27.28 -3.80 18.88
CA THR A 209 -27.76 -3.41 20.21
C THR A 209 -27.01 -4.14 21.33
N PRO A 210 -26.54 -3.45 22.38
CA PRO A 210 -25.78 -4.10 23.46
C PRO A 210 -26.55 -5.24 24.13
N VAL A 211 -25.92 -6.41 24.23
CA VAL A 211 -26.48 -7.56 24.94
C VAL A 211 -26.37 -7.31 26.45
N ALA A 212 -27.51 -7.32 27.14
CA ALA A 212 -27.55 -7.17 28.60
C ALA A 212 -27.03 -8.43 29.32
N ASP A 213 -26.74 -8.30 30.61
CA ASP A 213 -26.38 -9.46 31.44
C ASP A 213 -27.53 -10.49 31.46
N VAL A 214 -27.20 -11.75 31.17
CA VAL A 214 -28.15 -12.86 31.11
C VAL A 214 -27.79 -13.96 32.11
N PRO A 215 -28.79 -14.65 32.69
CA PRO A 215 -28.53 -15.83 33.52
C PRO A 215 -27.94 -16.98 32.69
N ASP A 216 -27.27 -17.92 33.36
CA ASP A 216 -26.49 -19.00 32.71
C ASP A 216 -27.25 -19.78 31.62
N ALA A 217 -28.57 -19.97 31.80
CA ALA A 217 -29.42 -20.66 30.83
C ALA A 217 -29.52 -19.93 29.47
N GLY A 218 -29.31 -18.61 29.44
CA GLY A 218 -29.35 -17.76 28.24
C GLY A 218 -27.97 -17.53 27.59
N LEU A 219 -26.87 -17.93 28.24
CA LEU A 219 -25.51 -17.69 27.74
C LEU A 219 -25.26 -18.25 26.33
N PRO A 220 -25.75 -19.44 25.92
CA PRO A 220 -25.51 -19.94 24.57
C PRO A 220 -26.06 -19.02 23.48
N GLN A 221 -27.26 -18.46 23.67
CA GLN A 221 -27.87 -17.55 22.72
C GLN A 221 -27.16 -16.18 22.73
N ALA A 222 -26.84 -15.67 23.92
CA ALA A 222 -26.13 -14.42 24.07
C ALA A 222 -24.72 -14.46 23.44
N ASN A 223 -24.00 -15.57 23.59
CA ASN A 223 -22.69 -15.77 22.96
C ASN A 223 -22.78 -15.80 21.43
N ALA A 224 -23.82 -16.45 20.88
CA ALA A 224 -24.04 -16.44 19.44
C ALA A 224 -24.34 -15.02 18.91
N THR A 225 -25.13 -14.23 19.65
CA THR A 225 -25.38 -12.83 19.32
C THR A 225 -24.11 -11.98 19.43
N LEU A 226 -23.33 -12.11 20.51
CA LEU A 226 -22.08 -11.37 20.68
C LEU A 226 -21.05 -11.73 19.61
N GLN A 227 -20.96 -12.99 19.19
CA GLN A 227 -20.10 -13.39 18.08
C GLN A 227 -20.53 -12.71 16.78
N ALA A 228 -21.82 -12.74 16.45
CA ALA A 228 -22.33 -12.07 15.25
C ALA A 228 -22.12 -10.54 15.29
N GLN A 229 -22.23 -9.92 16.47
CA GLN A 229 -21.91 -8.50 16.67
C GLN A 229 -20.42 -8.22 16.50
N LEU A 230 -19.56 -9.10 17.03
CA LEU A 230 -18.12 -8.98 16.89
C LEU A 230 -17.70 -9.11 15.43
N ASP A 231 -18.23 -10.10 14.72
CA ASP A 231 -17.96 -10.31 13.29
C ASP A 231 -18.38 -9.08 12.47
N GLU A 232 -19.52 -8.46 12.81
CA GLU A 232 -19.97 -7.22 12.17
C GLU A 232 -19.04 -6.04 12.46
N VAL A 233 -18.64 -5.83 13.71
CA VAL A 233 -17.75 -4.72 14.07
C VAL A 233 -16.37 -4.90 13.46
N LEU A 234 -15.85 -6.13 13.41
CA LEU A 234 -14.59 -6.46 12.72
C LEU A 234 -14.68 -6.15 11.22
N HIS A 235 -15.78 -6.54 10.56
CA HIS A 235 -16.04 -6.16 9.16
C HIS A 235 -16.03 -4.65 8.97
N LEU A 236 -16.76 -3.91 9.82
CA LEU A 236 -16.85 -2.45 9.72
C LEU A 236 -15.51 -1.76 9.98
N ALA A 237 -14.70 -2.27 10.90
CA ALA A 237 -13.34 -1.79 11.15
C ALA A 237 -12.43 -2.05 9.95
N SER A 238 -12.46 -3.26 9.37
CA SER A 238 -11.71 -3.59 8.15
C SER A 238 -12.13 -2.71 6.98
N TYR A 239 -13.44 -2.53 6.77
CA TYR A 239 -13.99 -1.65 5.73
C TYR A 239 -13.53 -0.19 5.91
N ALA A 240 -13.51 0.32 7.15
CA ALA A 240 -13.04 1.66 7.44
C ALA A 240 -11.53 1.81 7.15
N GLU A 241 -10.71 0.85 7.58
CA GLU A 241 -9.27 0.84 7.36
C GLU A 241 -8.91 0.69 5.87
N GLU A 242 -9.51 -0.26 5.17
CA GLU A 242 -9.29 -0.46 3.72
C GLU A 242 -9.72 0.78 2.93
N GLY A 243 -10.87 1.35 3.28
CA GLY A 243 -11.35 2.60 2.70
C GLY A 243 -10.46 3.80 2.99
N PHE A 244 -9.84 3.84 4.16
CA PHE A 244 -8.84 4.84 4.53
C PHE A 244 -7.58 4.69 3.67
N LYS A 245 -7.00 3.48 3.62
CA LYS A 245 -5.79 3.19 2.83
C LYS A 245 -5.98 3.55 1.36
N LEU A 246 -7.10 3.13 0.78
CA LEU A 246 -7.40 3.38 -0.62
C LEU A 246 -7.49 4.88 -0.94
N ARG A 247 -8.15 5.68 -0.09
CA ARG A 247 -8.35 7.12 -0.38
C ARG A 247 -7.09 7.97 -0.24
N TYR A 248 -6.09 7.48 0.48
CA TYR A 248 -4.84 8.19 0.74
C TYR A 248 -3.62 7.48 0.12
N ASP A 249 -3.88 6.59 -0.84
CA ASP A 249 -2.88 5.77 -1.56
C ASP A 249 -1.85 5.07 -0.65
N LEU A 250 -2.31 4.62 0.52
CA LEU A 250 -1.47 3.90 1.47
C LEU A 250 -1.31 2.43 1.07
N ASP A 251 -0.19 1.83 1.48
CA ASP A 251 0.08 0.42 1.23
C ASP A 251 -1.08 -0.45 1.77
N PRO A 252 -1.77 -1.21 0.91
CA PRO A 252 -2.91 -2.02 1.32
C PRO A 252 -2.55 -3.13 2.33
N PHE A 253 -1.26 -3.49 2.42
CA PHE A 253 -0.73 -4.51 3.34
C PHE A 253 -0.05 -3.92 4.58
N ALA A 254 0.11 -2.60 4.70
CA ALA A 254 0.62 -1.99 5.92
C ALA A 254 -0.46 -1.97 7.01
N SER A 255 -0.09 -2.19 8.27
CA SER A 255 -1.00 -2.01 9.41
C SER A 255 -0.93 -0.57 9.87
N PHE A 256 -2.08 0.06 10.11
CA PHE A 256 -2.16 1.42 10.66
C PHE A 256 -2.92 1.43 11.99
N ASP A 257 -2.39 2.18 12.94
CA ASP A 257 -3.06 2.45 14.20
C ASP A 257 -3.75 3.83 14.11
N PRO A 258 -5.09 3.91 14.22
CA PRO A 258 -5.78 5.18 14.17
C PRO A 258 -5.37 6.14 15.30
N GLU A 259 -4.74 5.66 16.38
CA GLU A 259 -4.20 6.53 17.44
C GLU A 259 -2.94 7.28 17.02
N THR A 260 -2.11 6.73 16.12
CA THR A 260 -0.80 7.29 15.73
C THR A 260 -0.78 7.86 14.31
N VAL A 261 -1.73 7.49 13.45
CA VAL A 261 -1.71 7.83 12.02
C VAL A 261 -1.66 9.34 11.71
N LEU A 262 -2.16 10.20 12.61
CA LEU A 262 -2.04 11.66 12.47
C LEU A 262 -0.64 12.19 12.80
N GLU A 263 0.07 11.55 13.71
CA GLU A 263 1.47 11.85 14.05
C GLU A 263 2.39 11.33 12.95
N GLU A 264 2.11 10.12 12.42
CA GLU A 264 2.80 9.55 11.26
C GLU A 264 2.67 10.48 10.05
N LEU A 265 1.47 10.97 9.75
CA LEU A 265 1.28 11.95 8.67
C LEU A 265 2.06 13.25 8.89
N ASP A 266 2.16 13.74 10.13
CA ASP A 266 2.97 14.94 10.41
C ASP A 266 4.46 14.68 10.15
N ALA A 267 4.96 13.48 10.50
CA ALA A 267 6.32 13.06 10.20
C ALA A 267 6.54 12.94 8.68
N ASP A 268 5.64 12.28 7.96
CA ASP A 268 5.72 12.12 6.51
C ASP A 268 5.75 13.47 5.78
N ILE A 269 4.95 14.44 6.22
CA ILE A 269 4.97 15.81 5.66
C ILE A 269 6.35 16.45 5.84
N VAL A 270 6.98 16.29 7.01
CA VAL A 270 8.32 16.84 7.27
C VAL A 270 9.35 16.13 6.41
N ASP A 271 9.34 14.80 6.38
CA ASP A 271 10.29 13.99 5.64
C ASP A 271 10.22 14.28 4.14
N ILE A 272 9.02 14.39 3.57
CA ILE A 272 8.86 14.76 2.16
C ILE A 272 9.30 16.20 1.88
N GLN A 273 9.08 17.15 2.79
CA GLN A 273 9.57 18.52 2.61
C GLN A 273 11.11 18.58 2.56
N GLU A 274 11.77 17.84 3.45
CA GLU A 274 13.22 17.74 3.46
C GLU A 274 13.72 17.06 2.18
N TYR A 275 13.12 15.92 1.80
CA TYR A 275 13.47 15.20 0.58
C TYR A 275 13.28 16.04 -0.68
N ILE A 276 12.16 16.77 -0.81
CA ILE A 276 11.92 17.69 -1.93
C ILE A 276 13.00 18.77 -1.98
N SER A 277 13.37 19.35 -0.83
CA SER A 277 14.37 20.41 -0.76
C SER A 277 15.75 19.92 -1.22
N GLU A 278 16.13 18.71 -0.82
CA GLU A 278 17.35 18.05 -1.27
C GLU A 278 17.30 17.76 -2.77
N LEU A 279 16.21 17.16 -3.25
CA LEU A 279 16.05 16.79 -4.65
C LEU A 279 16.03 18.01 -5.58
N GLU A 280 15.41 19.11 -5.17
CA GLU A 280 15.46 20.38 -5.91
C GLU A 280 16.89 20.90 -6.06
N HIS A 281 17.68 20.79 -4.99
CA HIS A 281 19.07 21.19 -5.00
C HIS A 281 19.90 20.32 -5.96
N GLU A 282 19.71 19.01 -5.94
CA GLU A 282 20.39 18.06 -6.83
C GLU A 282 20.03 18.29 -8.30
N VAL A 283 18.73 18.41 -8.61
CA VAL A 283 18.25 18.67 -9.98
C VAL A 283 18.86 19.95 -10.55
N MET A 284 19.03 20.99 -9.72
CA MET A 284 19.67 22.25 -10.15
C MET A 284 21.14 22.05 -10.56
N GLN A 285 21.84 21.11 -9.92
CA GLN A 285 23.25 20.81 -10.16
C GLN A 285 23.49 19.90 -11.37
N PHE A 286 22.51 19.09 -11.77
CA PHE A 286 22.66 18.10 -12.84
C PHE A 286 22.83 18.70 -14.25
N SER A 287 22.78 20.03 -14.39
CA SER A 287 23.25 20.71 -15.60
C SER A 287 24.78 20.65 -15.78
N ASP A 288 25.53 20.41 -14.71
CA ASP A 288 26.98 20.22 -14.74
C ASP A 288 27.34 18.73 -14.78
N GLU A 289 28.09 18.34 -15.81
CA GLU A 289 28.49 16.94 -16.03
C GLU A 289 29.32 16.38 -14.86
N GLY A 290 30.16 17.21 -14.25
CA GLY A 290 31.01 16.79 -13.13
C GLY A 290 30.20 16.51 -11.87
N GLN A 291 29.24 17.38 -11.56
CA GLN A 291 28.34 17.22 -10.41
C GLN A 291 27.43 16.00 -10.58
N LEU A 292 26.83 15.82 -11.77
CA LEU A 292 26.02 14.62 -12.05
C LEU A 292 26.84 13.33 -11.89
N LYS A 293 28.05 13.26 -12.47
CA LYS A 293 28.91 12.08 -12.34
C LYS A 293 29.33 11.80 -10.89
N ALA A 294 29.58 12.84 -10.11
CA ALA A 294 29.89 12.70 -8.69
C ALA A 294 28.70 12.12 -7.91
N TRP A 295 27.49 12.62 -8.19
CA TRP A 295 26.25 12.12 -7.61
C TRP A 295 25.98 10.65 -7.99
N LEU A 296 26.04 10.30 -9.29
CA LEU A 296 25.87 8.92 -9.76
C LEU A 296 26.84 7.95 -9.08
N LYS A 297 28.08 8.40 -8.85
CA LYS A 297 29.09 7.60 -8.15
C LYS A 297 28.79 7.43 -6.67
N ALA A 298 28.23 8.44 -6.01
CA ALA A 298 27.81 8.36 -4.61
C ALA A 298 26.64 7.38 -4.46
N MET A 299 25.59 7.58 -5.26
CA MET A 299 24.39 6.73 -5.26
C MET A 299 24.73 5.26 -5.51
N ARG A 300 25.53 4.95 -6.54
CA ARG A 300 25.97 3.56 -6.80
C ARG A 300 26.75 2.91 -5.65
N ARG A 301 27.47 3.71 -4.85
CA ARG A 301 28.19 3.18 -3.68
C ARG A 301 27.25 2.86 -2.53
N GLU A 302 26.19 3.64 -2.40
CA GLU A 302 25.14 3.47 -1.42
C GLU A 302 24.30 2.24 -1.73
N VAL A 303 23.81 2.09 -2.96
CA VAL A 303 23.12 0.87 -3.43
C VAL A 303 23.98 -0.36 -3.17
N ALA A 304 25.24 -0.35 -3.62
CA ALA A 304 26.16 -1.46 -3.36
C ALA A 304 26.49 -1.66 -1.86
N ALA A 305 26.22 -0.69 -0.99
CA ALA A 305 26.37 -0.83 0.45
C ALA A 305 25.14 -1.46 1.11
N ILE A 306 23.95 -1.15 0.60
CA ILE A 306 22.67 -1.73 0.99
C ILE A 306 22.66 -3.22 0.62
N GLU A 307 22.93 -3.56 -0.65
CA GLU A 307 23.01 -4.95 -1.13
C GLU A 307 24.02 -5.80 -0.33
N ARG A 308 25.11 -5.19 0.16
CA ARG A 308 26.13 -5.86 0.98
C ARG A 308 25.71 -6.06 2.44
N ARG A 309 24.71 -5.33 2.92
CA ARG A 309 24.11 -5.52 4.23
C ARG A 309 23.06 -6.62 4.13
N GLU A 310 22.18 -6.53 3.13
CA GLU A 310 21.11 -7.50 2.87
C GLU A 310 21.64 -8.88 2.48
N GLY A 311 22.62 -8.96 1.56
CA GLY A 311 23.25 -10.24 1.19
C GLY A 311 24.23 -10.81 2.22
N ARG A 312 24.20 -10.34 3.46
CA ARG A 312 25.08 -10.78 4.56
C ARG A 312 24.35 -11.45 5.72
N ASP A 313 23.03 -11.44 5.67
CA ASP A 313 22.18 -12.26 6.52
C ASP A 313 21.94 -13.63 5.86
#